data_AF-U4V1I7-F1
#
_entry.id   AF-U4V1I7-F1
#
_cell.length_a   1.000
_cell.length_b   1.000
_cell.length_c   1.000
_cell.angle_alpha   90.00
_cell.angle_beta   90.00
_cell.angle_gamma   90.00
#
_symmetry.space_group_name_H-M   'P 1'
#
loop_
_entity.id
_entity.type
_entity.pdbx_description
1 polymer ?
#
loop_
_entity_poly.entity_id
_entity_poly.type
_entity_poly.pdbx_seq_one_letter_code
_entity_poly.pdbx_strand_id
1 'polypeptide(L)'
;MNNIWPNLFLPLLGALALSGCGMGVRQFDRSDIAAEVPISVAQSELMERLSRFEQSQLSRGLMRTDGGGPDTPFDMHDILRHFQDIAFYDEYDATIGFTRISKASHLQKWTTPVRFNPVFGKSVNRNRAKLTHVTVAKYVNKLSRITGHPMLVSARKPNFDVLFMGQDDNEQMDAFLASRGPQIGALAKQIVAMMPEDVHCMVMAFSNEDERRGYTHAIAMIRAEHPPLMQRACIEEELAQGLGLANDSPYARPSIFNDDDEFATLTSMDAVMLQILYNPRLLPGMTLDQAQPFLYEISELLNKPQS
;
A
#
# COMPACT_ATOMS: atom_id res chain seq x y z
N MET A 1 -67.14 -21.89 2.96
CA MET A 1 -67.73 -22.19 4.28
C MET A 1 -66.77 -21.59 5.30
N ASN A 2 -66.85 -20.28 5.55
CA ASN A 2 -67.79 -19.56 6.43
C ASN A 2 -67.43 -19.63 7.92
N ASN A 3 -67.46 -18.41 8.51
CA ASN A 3 -67.45 -18.00 9.92
C ASN A 3 -66.06 -17.68 10.46
N ILE A 4 -65.61 -16.42 10.64
CA ILE A 4 -66.24 -15.14 11.06
C ILE A 4 -66.95 -15.26 12.43
N TRP A 5 -66.55 -14.39 13.37
CA TRP A 5 -67.29 -13.65 14.42
C TRP A 5 -66.46 -13.51 15.74
N PRO A 6 -66.65 -12.49 16.60
CA PRO A 6 -66.44 -11.06 16.35
C PRO A 6 -65.86 -10.25 17.55
N ASN A 7 -65.44 -9.01 17.25
CA ASN A 7 -65.52 -7.73 17.98
C ASN A 7 -65.81 -7.58 19.52
N LEU A 8 -65.02 -6.65 20.07
CA LEU A 8 -65.31 -5.54 21.02
C LEU A 8 -65.54 -5.82 22.52
N PHE A 9 -64.67 -5.26 23.37
CA PHE A 9 -65.00 -4.34 24.48
C PHE A 9 -63.71 -3.66 25.05
N LEU A 10 -63.60 -2.34 24.90
CA LEU A 10 -62.83 -1.41 25.78
C LEU A 10 -63.81 -0.88 26.85
N PRO A 11 -63.43 -0.12 27.92
CA PRO A 11 -62.09 0.32 28.39
C PRO A 11 -61.88 0.14 29.91
N LEU A 12 -60.66 0.31 30.42
CA LEU A 12 -60.47 1.02 31.70
C LEU A 12 -59.05 1.56 31.84
N LEU A 13 -58.98 2.84 32.20
CA LEU A 13 -57.78 3.62 32.44
C LEU A 13 -56.93 3.01 33.56
N GLY A 14 -55.62 2.88 33.29
CA GLY A 14 -54.59 2.69 34.30
C GLY A 14 -53.34 3.44 33.84
N ALA A 15 -53.19 4.67 34.29
CA ALA A 15 -51.96 5.44 34.11
C ALA A 15 -50.83 4.79 34.92
N LEU A 16 -49.72 4.44 34.28
CA LEU A 16 -48.46 4.13 34.95
C LEU A 16 -47.28 4.51 34.05
N ALA A 17 -46.62 5.57 34.51
CA ALA A 17 -45.20 5.92 34.41
C ALA A 17 -44.39 5.49 33.17
N LEU A 18 -43.91 6.52 32.48
CA LEU A 18 -42.73 6.52 31.63
C LEU A 18 -41.56 5.77 32.27
N SER A 19 -41.10 4.71 31.62
CA SER A 19 -39.69 4.32 31.63
C SER A 19 -39.28 4.08 30.19
N GLY A 20 -38.73 5.13 29.56
CA GLY A 20 -38.03 4.96 28.30
C GLY A 20 -36.87 4.02 28.53
N CYS A 21 -36.91 2.83 27.94
CA CYS A 21 -35.70 2.08 27.67
C CYS A 21 -34.95 2.86 26.61
N GLY A 22 -34.13 3.81 27.08
CA GLY A 22 -33.10 4.42 26.27
C GLY A 22 -32.32 3.30 25.60
N MET A 23 -32.34 3.30 24.27
CA MET A 23 -31.30 2.65 23.50
C MET A 23 -29.99 3.23 24.02
N GLY A 24 -29.33 2.48 24.90
CA GLY A 24 -27.99 2.80 25.35
C GLY A 24 -27.13 2.83 24.11
N VAL A 25 -26.81 4.04 23.65
CA VAL A 25 -25.66 4.29 22.79
C VAL A 25 -24.53 3.56 23.48
N ARG A 26 -24.00 2.53 22.82
CA ARG A 26 -22.85 1.77 23.29
C ARG A 26 -21.76 2.80 23.54
N GLN A 27 -21.58 3.15 24.80
CA GLN A 27 -20.58 4.08 25.26
C GLN A 27 -19.27 3.51 24.74
N PHE A 28 -18.65 4.19 23.76
CA PHE A 28 -17.33 3.84 23.27
C PHE A 28 -16.43 3.85 24.51
N ASP A 29 -16.06 2.65 24.95
CA ASP A 29 -15.27 2.46 26.14
C ASP A 29 -13.94 3.16 25.89
N ARG A 30 -13.53 4.01 26.83
CA ARG A 30 -12.38 4.91 26.72
C ARG A 30 -11.05 4.15 26.84
N SER A 31 -11.08 2.83 26.66
CA SER A 31 -9.95 1.91 26.57
C SER A 31 -9.42 1.76 25.14
N ASP A 32 -9.72 2.70 24.25
CA ASP A 32 -8.87 2.99 23.09
C ASP A 32 -7.50 3.40 23.62
N ILE A 33 -6.61 2.41 23.79
CA ILE A 33 -5.28 2.64 24.35
C ILE A 33 -4.57 3.67 23.46
N ALA A 34 -4.33 4.84 24.04
CA ALA A 34 -3.64 5.96 23.40
C ALA A 34 -2.26 5.53 22.90
N ALA A 35 -1.68 6.35 22.01
CA ALA A 35 -0.28 6.22 21.63
C ALA A 35 0.61 6.06 22.89
N GLU A 36 1.67 5.26 22.78
CA GLU A 36 2.55 4.98 23.92
C GLU A 36 3.36 6.22 24.34
N VAL A 37 3.47 7.21 23.46
CA VAL A 37 4.11 8.50 23.68
C VAL A 37 3.12 9.63 23.36
N PRO A 38 3.14 10.76 24.09
CA PRO A 38 2.35 11.94 23.74
C PRO A 38 2.67 12.44 22.32
N ILE A 39 1.64 12.79 21.56
CA ILE A 39 1.81 13.38 20.22
C ILE A 39 2.23 14.84 20.36
N SER A 40 3.30 15.22 19.67
CA SER A 40 3.80 16.60 19.66
C SER A 40 2.88 17.54 18.87
N VAL A 41 3.07 18.85 19.08
CA VAL A 41 2.38 19.87 18.28
C VAL A 41 2.72 19.72 16.80
N ALA A 42 4.00 19.48 16.48
CA ALA A 42 4.46 19.37 15.10
C ALA A 42 3.84 18.16 14.38
N GLN A 43 3.80 16.99 15.04
CA GLN A 43 3.12 15.82 14.49
C GLN A 43 1.61 16.08 14.32
N SER A 44 0.97 16.73 15.29
CA SER A 44 -0.45 17.08 15.21
C SER A 44 -0.76 18.03 14.04
N GLU A 45 0.08 19.05 13.82
CA GLU A 45 -0.03 19.98 12.69
C GLU A 45 0.17 19.30 11.34
N LEU A 46 1.12 18.36 11.26
CA LEU A 46 1.34 17.55 10.06
C LEU A 46 0.15 16.64 9.76
N MET A 47 -0.43 15.96 10.77
CA MET A 47 -1.65 15.17 10.62
C MET A 47 -2.82 16.01 10.06
N GLU A 48 -2.99 17.23 10.57
CA GLU A 48 -4.05 18.13 10.11
C GLU A 48 -3.82 18.61 8.67
N ARG A 49 -2.56 18.94 8.32
CA ARG A 49 -2.16 19.34 6.97
C ARG A 49 -2.44 18.24 5.96
N LEU A 50 -2.04 17.00 6.26
CA LEU A 50 -2.26 15.85 5.39
C LEU A 50 -3.74 15.47 5.28
N SER A 51 -4.50 15.63 6.37
CA SER A 51 -5.96 15.49 6.32
C SER A 51 -6.60 16.48 5.36
N ARG A 52 -6.18 17.76 5.39
CA ARG A 52 -6.64 18.76 4.41
C ARG A 52 -6.22 18.44 2.98
N PHE A 53 -5.02 17.91 2.79
CA PHE A 53 -4.53 17.48 1.49
C PHE A 53 -5.42 16.36 0.91
N GLU A 54 -5.69 15.30 1.66
CA GLU A 54 -6.57 14.21 1.22
C GLU A 54 -7.97 14.73 0.85
N GLN A 55 -8.55 15.62 1.66
CA GLN A 55 -9.86 16.23 1.36
C GLN A 55 -9.84 17.08 0.08
N SER A 56 -8.74 17.81 -0.17
CA SER A 56 -8.55 18.56 -1.40
C SER A 56 -8.50 17.64 -2.63
N GLN A 57 -7.74 16.55 -2.56
CA GLN A 57 -7.65 15.58 -3.65
C GLN A 57 -9.00 14.91 -3.92
N LEU A 58 -9.72 14.49 -2.88
CA LEU A 58 -11.08 13.94 -2.99
C LEU A 58 -12.06 14.93 -3.64
N SER A 59 -12.00 16.22 -3.29
CA SER A 59 -12.87 17.25 -3.88
C SER A 59 -12.64 17.46 -5.38
N ARG A 60 -11.46 17.08 -5.89
CA ARG A 60 -11.08 17.13 -7.30
C ARG A 60 -11.41 15.84 -8.05
N GLY A 61 -11.98 14.85 -7.38
CA GLY A 61 -12.28 13.53 -7.95
C GLY A 61 -11.07 12.60 -8.08
N LEU A 62 -9.97 12.92 -7.39
CA LEU A 62 -8.76 12.08 -7.32
C LEU A 62 -8.92 11.01 -6.22
N MET A 63 -7.85 10.27 -5.92
CA MET A 63 -7.81 9.23 -4.88
C MET A 63 -8.89 8.14 -5.08
N ARG A 64 -9.18 7.82 -6.34
CA ARG A 64 -10.19 6.83 -6.75
C ARG A 64 -9.84 5.45 -6.20
N THR A 65 -10.87 4.71 -5.80
CA THR A 65 -10.72 3.35 -5.26
C THR A 65 -11.43 2.29 -6.12
N ASP A 66 -11.87 2.67 -7.31
CA ASP A 66 -12.64 1.82 -8.24
C ASP A 66 -11.74 0.90 -9.07
N GLY A 67 -10.43 1.19 -9.14
CA GLY A 67 -9.44 0.42 -9.88
C GLY A 67 -9.48 0.65 -11.40
N GLY A 68 -10.03 1.81 -11.81
CA GLY A 68 -10.29 2.16 -13.21
C GLY A 68 -11.71 1.82 -13.64
N GLY A 69 -12.14 2.41 -14.76
CA GLY A 69 -13.49 2.25 -15.28
C GLY A 69 -13.58 2.49 -16.79
N PRO A 70 -14.80 2.56 -17.35
CA PRO A 70 -15.00 2.83 -18.78
C PRO A 70 -14.38 4.15 -19.27
N ASP A 71 -14.09 5.08 -18.36
CA ASP A 71 -13.44 6.38 -18.62
C ASP A 71 -11.90 6.31 -18.66
N THR A 72 -11.33 5.15 -18.32
CA THR A 72 -9.90 4.86 -18.35
C THR A 72 -9.61 3.58 -19.14
N PRO A 73 -9.95 3.55 -20.45
CA PRO A 73 -9.68 2.38 -21.28
C PRO A 73 -8.18 2.21 -21.44
N PHE A 74 -7.72 0.96 -21.44
CA PHE A 74 -6.37 0.56 -21.79
C PHE A 74 -6.45 -0.76 -22.55
N ASP A 75 -5.43 -1.02 -23.37
CA ASP A 75 -5.23 -2.34 -23.98
C ASP A 75 -3.90 -2.97 -23.55
N MET A 76 -3.57 -4.12 -24.13
CA MET A 76 -2.34 -4.83 -23.80
C MET A 76 -1.08 -4.10 -24.32
N HIS A 77 -1.18 -3.28 -25.37
CA HIS A 77 -0.05 -2.44 -25.81
C HIS A 77 0.23 -1.33 -24.81
N ASP A 78 -0.83 -0.72 -24.24
CA ASP A 78 -0.69 0.24 -23.14
C ASP A 78 -0.02 -0.41 -21.93
N ILE A 79 -0.53 -1.56 -21.48
CA ILE A 79 0.05 -2.32 -20.37
C ILE A 79 1.54 -2.61 -20.60
N LEU A 80 1.92 -3.12 -21.77
CA LEU A 80 3.31 -3.45 -22.06
C LEU A 80 4.21 -2.21 -22.07
N ARG A 81 3.73 -1.09 -22.62
CA ARG A 81 4.50 0.17 -22.61
C ARG A 81 4.77 0.63 -21.18
N HIS A 82 3.73 0.72 -20.37
CA HIS A 82 3.85 1.16 -18.97
C HIS A 82 4.67 0.17 -18.15
N PHE A 83 4.49 -1.13 -18.34
CA PHE A 83 5.29 -2.15 -17.68
C PHE A 83 6.78 -1.99 -17.96
N GLN A 84 7.16 -1.69 -19.21
CA GLN A 84 8.57 -1.49 -19.56
C GLN A 84 9.16 -0.27 -18.83
N ASP A 85 8.44 0.84 -18.82
CA ASP A 85 8.87 2.07 -18.13
C ASP A 85 8.94 1.91 -16.61
N ILE A 86 8.01 1.15 -16.02
CA ILE A 86 7.87 0.99 -14.57
C ILE A 86 8.80 -0.11 -14.01
N ALA A 87 9.06 -1.17 -14.76
CA ALA A 87 9.80 -2.34 -14.27
C ALA A 87 11.28 -2.38 -14.67
N PHE A 88 11.71 -1.59 -15.66
CA PHE A 88 13.09 -1.58 -16.18
C PHE A 88 13.79 -0.23 -16.01
N TYR A 89 13.21 0.70 -15.27
CA TYR A 89 13.85 1.96 -14.91
C TYR A 89 13.77 2.13 -13.40
N ASP A 90 14.81 2.70 -12.80
CA ASP A 90 14.79 3.06 -11.38
C ASP A 90 14.31 4.50 -11.23
N GLU A 91 13.49 4.78 -10.22
CA GLU A 91 13.01 6.15 -9.93
C GLU A 91 14.11 7.04 -9.31
N TYR A 92 14.98 6.48 -8.47
CA TYR A 92 15.99 7.24 -7.72
C TYR A 92 17.39 6.62 -7.83
N ASP A 93 18.42 7.47 -7.80
CA ASP A 93 19.80 7.02 -7.63
C ASP A 93 20.15 6.98 -6.14
N ALA A 94 20.16 5.77 -5.55
CA ALA A 94 20.53 5.59 -4.15
C ALA A 94 21.94 6.12 -3.80
N THR A 95 22.82 6.38 -4.79
CA THR A 95 24.17 6.92 -4.60
C THR A 95 24.23 8.45 -4.66
N ILE A 96 23.21 9.12 -5.21
CA ILE A 96 23.16 10.58 -5.43
C ILE A 96 22.00 11.23 -4.63
N GLY A 97 21.10 10.43 -4.03
CA GLY A 97 19.98 10.89 -3.18
C GLY A 97 18.62 10.82 -3.90
N PHE A 98 17.61 11.56 -3.41
CA PHE A 98 16.24 11.58 -3.96
C PHE A 98 16.10 12.36 -5.28
N THR A 99 17.15 12.43 -6.09
CA THR A 99 17.01 13.01 -7.43
C THR A 99 16.37 11.96 -8.31
N ARG A 100 15.16 12.26 -8.81
CA ARG A 100 14.51 11.40 -9.81
C ARG A 100 15.43 11.23 -11.01
N ILE A 101 15.77 9.98 -11.30
CA ILE A 101 16.48 9.58 -12.51
C ILE A 101 15.57 8.62 -13.28
N SER A 102 15.67 8.59 -14.61
CA SER A 102 15.07 7.52 -15.41
C SER A 102 16.22 6.77 -16.04
N LYS A 103 16.91 5.99 -15.22
CA LYS A 103 18.07 5.21 -15.65
C LYS A 103 17.61 3.79 -15.94
N ALA A 104 17.92 3.31 -17.14
CA ALA A 104 17.69 1.91 -17.49
C ALA A 104 18.35 0.99 -16.45
N SER A 105 17.57 0.05 -15.97
CA SER A 105 17.88 -0.91 -14.91
C SER A 105 17.58 -2.32 -15.40
N HIS A 106 18.03 -3.31 -14.63
CA HIS A 106 17.67 -4.70 -14.88
C HIS A 106 16.37 -5.03 -14.15
N LEU A 107 15.59 -5.95 -14.70
CA LEU A 107 14.40 -6.44 -14.03
C LEU A 107 14.76 -6.99 -12.65
N GLN A 108 14.16 -6.44 -11.60
CA GLN A 108 14.28 -6.94 -10.24
C GLN A 108 12.95 -7.45 -9.73
N LYS A 109 12.98 -8.58 -9.02
CA LYS A 109 11.81 -9.14 -8.33
C LYS A 109 12.23 -10.14 -7.27
N TRP A 110 11.28 -10.58 -6.46
CA TRP A 110 11.49 -11.63 -5.48
C TRP A 110 11.54 -13.02 -6.12
N THR A 111 12.55 -13.81 -5.79
CA THR A 111 12.64 -15.24 -6.13
C THR A 111 12.33 -16.16 -4.95
N THR A 112 12.21 -15.58 -3.75
CA THR A 112 11.90 -16.29 -2.51
C THR A 112 10.60 -15.76 -1.91
N PRO A 113 9.92 -16.54 -1.04
CA PRO A 113 8.70 -16.08 -0.39
C PRO A 113 8.91 -14.75 0.36
N VAL A 114 7.95 -13.84 0.21
CA VAL A 114 7.98 -12.52 0.85
C VAL A 114 7.23 -12.56 2.17
N ARG A 115 7.88 -12.11 3.23
CA ARG A 115 7.37 -12.05 4.60
C ARG A 115 7.37 -10.59 5.03
N PHE A 116 6.19 -9.99 4.92
CA PHE A 116 5.90 -8.61 5.27
C PHE A 116 5.76 -8.46 6.79
N ASN A 117 6.42 -7.47 7.37
CA ASN A 117 6.40 -7.18 8.79
C ASN A 117 5.99 -5.72 9.02
N PRO A 118 4.70 -5.45 9.29
CA PRO A 118 4.24 -4.16 9.75
C PRO A 118 4.87 -3.80 11.10
N VAL A 119 5.56 -2.67 11.16
CA VAL A 119 6.19 -2.16 12.38
C VAL A 119 5.65 -0.78 12.67
N PHE A 120 5.21 -0.56 13.90
CA PHE A 120 4.54 0.67 14.30
C PHE A 120 5.40 1.47 15.27
N GLY A 121 5.45 2.78 15.03
CA GLY A 121 6.00 3.75 15.97
C GLY A 121 5.18 3.82 17.26
N LYS A 122 5.81 4.26 18.35
CA LYS A 122 5.17 4.48 19.65
C LYS A 122 4.12 5.59 19.59
N SER A 123 4.26 6.53 18.66
CA SER A 123 3.27 7.58 18.40
C SER A 123 1.98 7.04 17.75
N VAL A 124 1.98 5.81 17.23
CA VAL A 124 0.82 5.21 16.58
C VAL A 124 -0.14 4.62 17.60
N ASN A 125 -1.39 5.08 17.59
CA ASN A 125 -2.45 4.51 18.42
C ASN A 125 -2.63 3.00 18.14
N ARG A 126 -2.83 2.19 19.20
CA ARG A 126 -2.91 0.72 19.07
C ARG A 126 -4.06 0.22 18.21
N ASN A 127 -5.22 0.87 18.24
CA ASN A 127 -6.34 0.51 17.37
C ASN A 127 -6.01 0.80 15.91
N ARG A 128 -5.36 1.95 15.65
CA ARG A 128 -4.88 2.29 14.32
C ARG A 128 -3.88 1.24 13.83
N ALA A 129 -2.88 0.89 14.64
CA ALA A 129 -1.91 -0.16 14.30
C ALA A 129 -2.60 -1.50 13.98
N LYS A 130 -3.60 -1.91 14.75
CA LYS A 130 -4.37 -3.14 14.50
C LYS A 130 -5.14 -3.09 13.18
N LEU A 131 -5.79 -1.96 12.87
CA LEU A 131 -6.51 -1.78 11.61
C LEU A 131 -5.54 -1.78 10.41
N THR A 132 -4.45 -1.03 10.51
CA THR A 132 -3.41 -0.97 9.48
C THR A 132 -2.79 -2.36 9.23
N HIS A 133 -2.52 -3.14 10.28
CA HIS A 133 -2.05 -4.52 10.14
C HIS A 133 -3.04 -5.38 9.34
N VAL A 134 -4.35 -5.25 9.59
CA VAL A 134 -5.39 -5.96 8.81
C VAL A 134 -5.41 -5.49 7.35
N THR A 135 -5.25 -4.19 7.10
CA THR A 135 -5.15 -3.63 5.74
C THR A 135 -3.97 -4.21 4.99
N VAL A 136 -2.77 -4.21 5.58
CA VAL A 136 -1.57 -4.83 4.98
C VAL A 136 -1.80 -6.31 4.71
N ALA A 137 -2.33 -7.08 5.67
CA ALA A 137 -2.59 -8.51 5.48
C ALA A 137 -3.58 -8.79 4.34
N LYS A 138 -4.65 -7.99 4.21
CA LYS A 138 -5.61 -8.11 3.10
C LYS A 138 -4.95 -7.82 1.76
N TYR A 139 -4.12 -6.78 1.69
CA TYR A 139 -3.44 -6.41 0.46
C TYR A 139 -2.35 -7.40 0.05
N VAL A 140 -1.53 -7.87 0.98
CA VAL A 140 -0.54 -8.94 0.74
C VAL A 140 -1.22 -10.21 0.20
N ASN A 141 -2.38 -10.59 0.72
CA ASN A 141 -3.16 -11.69 0.17
C ASN A 141 -3.68 -11.42 -1.26
N LYS A 142 -4.07 -10.17 -1.57
CA LYS A 142 -4.44 -9.76 -2.94
C LYS A 142 -3.24 -9.89 -3.87
N LEU A 143 -2.08 -9.35 -3.50
CA LEU A 143 -0.82 -9.43 -4.26
C LEU A 143 -0.38 -10.87 -4.50
N SER A 144 -0.41 -11.73 -3.47
CA SER A 144 -0.03 -13.14 -3.62
C SER A 144 -0.92 -13.88 -4.63
N ARG A 145 -2.23 -13.59 -4.67
CA ARG A 145 -3.14 -14.18 -5.65
C ARG A 145 -2.91 -13.66 -7.07
N ILE A 146 -2.68 -12.36 -7.22
CA ILE A 146 -2.42 -11.74 -8.53
C ILE A 146 -1.13 -12.29 -9.12
N THR A 147 -0.07 -12.35 -8.33
CA THR A 147 1.28 -12.72 -8.79
C THR A 147 1.50 -14.23 -8.84
N GLY A 148 0.73 -15.01 -8.09
CA GLY A 148 1.02 -16.43 -7.84
C GLY A 148 2.27 -16.65 -6.98
N HIS A 149 2.91 -15.59 -6.49
CA HIS A 149 4.13 -15.67 -5.69
C HIS A 149 3.79 -15.80 -4.20
N PRO A 150 4.50 -16.66 -3.42
CA PRO A 150 4.19 -16.85 -2.02
C PRO A 150 4.49 -15.60 -1.19
N MET A 151 3.44 -15.01 -0.60
CA MET A 151 3.56 -13.85 0.27
C MET A 151 2.71 -14.02 1.53
N LEU A 152 3.21 -13.53 2.66
CA LEU A 152 2.45 -13.49 3.91
C LEU A 152 2.90 -12.35 4.81
N VAL A 153 2.05 -11.98 5.77
CA VAL A 153 2.45 -11.13 6.90
C VAL A 153 3.05 -12.02 7.99
N SER A 154 4.29 -11.74 8.41
CA SER A 154 4.96 -12.45 9.50
C SER A 154 6.11 -11.64 10.09
N ALA A 155 6.12 -11.48 11.40
CA ALA A 155 7.27 -10.96 12.14
C ALA A 155 8.41 -11.98 12.29
N ARG A 156 8.21 -13.24 11.84
CA ARG A 156 9.23 -14.29 11.93
C ARG A 156 10.10 -14.27 10.67
N LYS A 157 11.39 -13.97 10.85
CA LYS A 157 12.39 -13.89 9.77
C LYS A 157 11.89 -13.02 8.59
N PRO A 158 11.41 -11.79 8.85
CA PRO A 158 10.88 -10.96 7.78
C PRO A 158 11.98 -10.59 6.80
N ASN A 159 11.60 -10.43 5.54
CA ASN A 159 12.44 -9.86 4.49
C ASN A 159 11.81 -8.62 3.86
N PHE A 160 10.61 -8.22 4.28
CA PHE A 160 10.02 -6.94 3.88
C PHE A 160 9.49 -6.25 5.14
N ASP A 161 10.12 -5.18 5.60
CA ASP A 161 9.63 -4.39 6.73
C ASP A 161 8.79 -3.21 6.23
N VAL A 162 7.62 -3.00 6.83
CA VAL A 162 6.70 -1.90 6.48
C VAL A 162 6.55 -1.02 7.71
N LEU A 163 7.25 0.10 7.74
CA LEU A 163 7.33 1.00 8.87
C LEU A 163 6.19 2.02 8.80
N PHE A 164 5.42 2.08 9.88
CA PHE A 164 4.42 3.12 10.13
C PHE A 164 4.92 3.96 11.30
N MET A 165 5.72 4.97 11.00
CA MET A 165 6.40 5.79 11.99
C MET A 165 6.21 7.27 11.64
N GLY A 166 6.01 8.10 12.65
CA GLY A 166 5.79 9.53 12.51
C GLY A 166 6.99 10.36 12.93
N GLN A 167 6.80 11.67 12.89
CA GLN A 167 7.74 12.70 13.32
C GLN A 167 8.24 12.48 14.75
N ASP A 168 7.40 11.94 15.63
CA ASP A 168 7.73 11.67 17.03
C ASP A 168 8.47 10.32 17.23
N ASP A 169 8.66 9.52 16.18
CA ASP A 169 9.23 8.16 16.25
C ASP A 169 10.69 8.07 15.74
N ASN A 170 11.34 9.19 15.43
CA ASN A 170 12.66 9.21 14.77
C ASN A 170 13.73 8.35 15.48
N GLU A 171 13.84 8.43 16.81
CA GLU A 171 14.81 7.63 17.57
C GLU A 171 14.51 6.12 17.47
N GLN A 172 13.23 5.75 17.47
CA GLN A 172 12.81 4.36 17.31
C GLN A 172 13.09 3.86 15.90
N MET A 173 12.83 4.69 14.89
CA MET A 173 13.12 4.39 13.50
C MET A 173 14.61 4.16 13.29
N ASP A 174 15.46 5.04 13.81
CA ASP A 174 16.91 4.91 13.77
C ASP A 174 17.40 3.60 14.40
N ALA A 175 16.89 3.26 15.58
CA ALA A 175 17.24 2.03 16.26
C ALA A 175 16.78 0.78 15.47
N PHE A 176 15.59 0.85 14.87
CA PHE A 176 15.06 -0.22 14.04
C PHE A 176 15.91 -0.42 12.78
N LEU A 177 16.23 0.64 12.04
CA LEU A 177 17.05 0.55 10.82
C LEU A 177 18.45 0.01 11.16
N ALA A 178 19.08 0.47 12.24
CA ALA A 178 20.36 -0.05 12.70
C ALA A 178 20.32 -1.56 12.99
N SER A 179 19.18 -2.08 13.48
CA SER A 179 19.01 -3.51 13.77
C SER A 179 19.01 -4.40 12.51
N ARG A 180 18.88 -3.82 11.31
CA ARG A 180 18.92 -4.53 10.02
C ARG A 180 20.33 -4.78 9.49
N GLY A 181 21.35 -4.42 10.26
CA GLY A 181 22.75 -4.71 9.98
C GLY A 181 23.45 -3.60 9.19
N PRO A 182 24.78 -3.68 9.06
CA PRO A 182 25.62 -2.57 8.64
C PRO A 182 25.49 -2.18 7.17
N GLN A 183 24.96 -3.05 6.30
CA GLN A 183 24.77 -2.74 4.88
C GLN A 183 23.39 -2.11 4.63
N ILE A 184 22.33 -2.90 4.83
CA ILE A 184 20.94 -2.46 4.60
C ILE A 184 20.57 -1.33 5.57
N GLY A 185 20.85 -1.50 6.86
CA GLY A 185 20.44 -0.54 7.89
C GLY A 185 21.10 0.82 7.73
N ALA A 186 22.39 0.86 7.37
CA ALA A 186 23.11 2.12 7.17
C ALA A 186 22.61 2.87 5.93
N LEU A 187 22.42 2.18 4.80
CA LEU A 187 21.90 2.78 3.59
C LEU A 187 20.46 3.28 3.78
N ALA A 188 19.59 2.45 4.37
CA ALA A 188 18.22 2.85 4.67
C ALA A 188 18.16 4.07 5.59
N LYS A 189 19.01 4.13 6.61
CA LYS A 189 19.10 5.30 7.51
C LYS A 189 19.55 6.56 6.75
N GLN A 190 20.54 6.45 5.87
CA GLN A 190 20.98 7.58 5.06
C GLN A 190 19.86 8.09 4.15
N ILE A 191 19.16 7.17 3.48
CA ILE A 191 18.03 7.51 2.60
C ILE A 191 16.92 8.17 3.42
N VAL A 192 16.44 7.56 4.51
CA VAL A 192 15.39 8.15 5.35
C VAL A 192 15.76 9.54 5.88
N ALA A 193 17.04 9.76 6.25
CA ALA A 193 17.51 11.07 6.71
C ALA A 193 17.52 12.16 5.62
N MET A 194 17.56 11.77 4.34
CA MET A 194 17.51 12.70 3.20
C MET A 194 16.09 12.86 2.63
N MET A 195 15.10 12.15 3.18
CA MET A 195 13.72 12.16 2.68
C MET A 195 13.12 13.57 2.81
N PRO A 196 12.69 14.20 1.70
CA PRO A 196 12.03 15.50 1.73
C PRO A 196 10.76 15.50 2.60
N GLU A 197 10.35 16.68 3.07
CA GLU A 197 9.13 16.82 3.88
C GLU A 197 7.85 16.50 3.10
N ASP A 198 7.86 16.73 1.78
CA ASP A 198 6.78 16.45 0.84
C ASP A 198 6.76 15.00 0.35
N VAL A 199 7.82 14.22 0.60
CA VAL A 199 7.78 12.77 0.39
C VAL A 199 7.05 12.11 1.56
N HIS A 200 5.96 11.44 1.22
CA HIS A 200 4.93 10.95 2.15
C HIS A 200 5.10 9.47 2.49
N CYS A 201 5.50 8.69 1.50
CA CYS A 201 5.91 7.30 1.64
C CYS A 201 7.09 7.03 0.71
N MET A 202 7.81 5.95 0.99
CA MET A 202 8.82 5.42 0.07
C MET A 202 9.12 3.94 0.33
N VAL A 203 9.67 3.27 -0.67
CA VAL A 203 10.18 1.91 -0.54
C VAL A 203 11.61 1.80 -1.07
N MET A 204 12.41 1.02 -0.36
CA MET A 204 13.77 0.65 -0.76
C MET A 204 13.84 -0.86 -0.85
N ALA A 205 14.21 -1.38 -2.01
CA ALA A 205 14.46 -2.80 -2.20
C ALA A 205 15.95 -3.07 -2.41
N PHE A 206 16.45 -4.13 -1.78
CA PHE A 206 17.87 -4.47 -1.71
C PHE A 206 18.12 -5.85 -2.32
N SER A 207 19.01 -5.92 -3.30
CA SER A 207 19.51 -7.14 -3.92
C SER A 207 20.89 -7.53 -3.35
N ASN A 208 21.34 -8.75 -3.63
CA ASN A 208 22.75 -9.10 -3.44
C ASN A 208 23.59 -8.48 -4.57
N GLU A 209 24.92 -8.56 -4.45
CA GLU A 209 25.87 -8.19 -5.52
C GLU A 209 25.55 -8.84 -6.89
N ASP A 210 24.93 -10.03 -6.88
CA ASP A 210 24.40 -10.67 -8.09
C ASP A 210 22.89 -10.41 -8.21
N GLU A 211 22.55 -9.37 -8.98
CA GLU A 211 21.19 -8.96 -9.33
C GLU A 211 20.32 -10.10 -9.90
N ARG A 212 20.93 -11.13 -10.49
CA ARG A 212 20.21 -12.31 -11.01
C ARG A 212 19.55 -13.13 -9.91
N ARG A 213 19.91 -12.89 -8.64
CA ARG A 213 19.27 -13.53 -7.48
C ARG A 213 17.99 -12.82 -7.05
N GLY A 214 17.74 -11.62 -7.55
CA GLY A 214 16.60 -10.80 -7.19
C GLY A 214 16.70 -10.18 -5.79
N TYR A 215 15.58 -9.64 -5.31
CA TYR A 215 15.51 -8.98 -4.02
C TYR A 215 15.73 -9.93 -2.84
N THR A 216 16.40 -9.41 -1.83
CA THR A 216 16.66 -10.10 -0.57
C THR A 216 15.94 -9.46 0.59
N HIS A 217 15.84 -8.12 0.58
CA HIS A 217 15.20 -7.33 1.62
C HIS A 217 14.50 -6.13 1.01
N ALA A 218 13.45 -5.64 1.65
CA ALA A 218 12.88 -4.34 1.36
C ALA A 218 12.42 -3.65 2.65
N ILE A 219 12.42 -2.32 2.63
CA ILE A 219 11.92 -1.47 3.70
C ILE A 219 11.01 -0.43 3.05
N ALA A 220 9.72 -0.47 3.37
CA ALA A 220 8.79 0.61 3.08
C ALA A 220 8.63 1.48 4.31
N MET A 221 8.66 2.80 4.13
CA MET A 221 8.40 3.80 5.15
C MET A 221 7.13 4.57 4.78
N ILE A 222 6.14 4.54 5.66
CA ILE A 222 4.87 5.24 5.50
C ILE A 222 4.68 6.13 6.72
N ARG A 223 4.58 7.43 6.51
CA ARG A 223 4.37 8.40 7.58
C ARG A 223 3.11 8.05 8.39
N ALA A 224 3.25 7.99 9.71
CA ALA A 224 2.14 7.71 10.61
C ALA A 224 1.08 8.81 10.62
N GLU A 225 1.35 9.97 10.05
CA GLU A 225 0.46 11.12 10.03
C GLU A 225 -0.60 11.04 8.93
N HIS A 226 -0.47 10.12 7.98
CA HIS A 226 -1.41 10.02 6.86
C HIS A 226 -2.86 9.83 7.33
N PRO A 227 -3.83 10.52 6.72
CA PRO A 227 -5.23 10.16 6.86
C PRO A 227 -5.50 8.76 6.24
N PRO A 228 -6.66 8.15 6.54
CA PRO A 228 -6.88 6.73 6.26
C PRO A 228 -6.75 6.31 4.79
N LEU A 229 -7.21 7.13 3.83
CA LEU A 229 -7.17 6.77 2.41
C LEU A 229 -5.77 6.98 1.82
N MET A 230 -5.11 8.06 2.19
CA MET A 230 -3.71 8.31 1.84
C MET A 230 -2.77 7.23 2.42
N GLN A 231 -3.00 6.79 3.65
CA GLN A 231 -2.26 5.65 4.21
C GLN A 231 -2.49 4.39 3.38
N ARG A 232 -3.72 4.16 2.93
CA ARG A 232 -4.04 3.02 2.08
C ARG A 232 -3.36 3.14 0.71
N ALA A 233 -3.33 4.32 0.10
CA ALA A 233 -2.65 4.57 -1.18
C ALA A 233 -1.18 4.18 -1.09
N CYS A 234 -0.45 4.73 -0.11
CA CYS A 234 0.93 4.36 0.16
C CYS A 234 1.10 2.86 0.45
N ILE A 235 0.18 2.22 1.18
CA ILE A 235 0.27 0.75 1.38
C ILE A 235 0.13 0.02 0.04
N GLU A 236 -0.76 0.45 -0.85
CA GLU A 236 -0.97 -0.24 -2.11
C GLU A 236 0.19 -0.02 -3.10
N GLU A 237 0.72 1.19 -3.16
CA GLU A 237 1.83 1.61 -4.01
C GLU A 237 3.16 1.00 -3.54
N GLU A 238 3.61 1.30 -2.31
CA GLU A 238 4.93 0.93 -1.83
C GLU A 238 5.15 -0.59 -1.77
N LEU A 239 4.10 -1.34 -1.46
CA LEU A 239 4.18 -2.79 -1.44
C LEU A 239 4.22 -3.35 -2.87
N ALA A 240 3.58 -2.72 -3.85
CA ALA A 240 3.65 -3.15 -5.24
C ALA A 240 4.99 -2.74 -5.90
N GLN A 241 5.47 -1.52 -5.65
CA GLN A 241 6.79 -1.06 -6.09
C GLN A 241 7.90 -1.94 -5.49
N GLY A 242 7.82 -2.24 -4.19
CA GLY A 242 8.76 -3.14 -3.49
C GLY A 242 8.73 -4.59 -3.97
N LEU A 243 7.79 -4.97 -4.85
CA LEU A 243 7.79 -6.26 -5.54
C LEU A 243 8.58 -6.25 -6.86
N GLY A 244 8.89 -5.07 -7.42
CA GLY A 244 9.68 -4.89 -8.65
C GLY A 244 9.08 -3.93 -9.69
N LEU A 245 7.96 -3.26 -9.38
CA LEU A 245 7.41 -2.17 -10.21
C LEU A 245 7.97 -0.83 -9.70
N ALA A 246 9.29 -0.67 -9.76
CA ALA A 246 10.05 0.26 -8.91
C ALA A 246 10.11 1.73 -9.41
N ASN A 247 9.33 2.09 -10.42
CA ASN A 247 9.31 3.43 -10.99
C ASN A 247 7.89 3.91 -11.30
N ASP A 248 7.73 5.22 -11.38
CA ASP A 248 6.48 5.86 -11.75
C ASP A 248 6.55 6.47 -13.16
N SER A 249 5.38 6.69 -13.75
CA SER A 249 5.25 7.32 -15.06
C SER A 249 3.97 8.15 -15.13
N PRO A 250 4.05 9.46 -15.45
CA PRO A 250 2.88 10.34 -15.56
C PRO A 250 1.94 9.98 -16.72
N TYR A 251 2.29 8.95 -17.49
CA TYR A 251 1.49 8.43 -18.59
C TYR A 251 0.78 7.12 -18.25
N ALA A 252 1.06 6.52 -17.09
CA ALA A 252 0.52 5.22 -16.68
C ALA A 252 -0.94 5.31 -16.21
N ARG A 253 -1.83 5.99 -16.93
CA ARG A 253 -3.25 6.05 -16.56
C ARG A 253 -4.03 4.86 -17.15
N PRO A 254 -4.77 4.03 -16.37
CA PRO A 254 -5.02 4.12 -14.93
C PRO A 254 -4.05 3.28 -14.08
N SER A 255 -3.23 3.90 -13.24
CA SER A 255 -2.28 3.20 -12.36
C SER A 255 -2.10 3.96 -11.06
N ILE A 256 -1.75 3.24 -10.00
CA ILE A 256 -1.16 3.86 -8.81
C ILE A 256 0.25 4.42 -9.06
N PHE A 257 0.93 4.00 -10.13
CA PHE A 257 2.25 4.49 -10.56
C PHE A 257 2.15 5.71 -11.50
N ASN A 258 0.99 6.37 -11.56
CA ASN A 258 0.74 7.49 -12.48
C ASN A 258 1.18 8.86 -11.93
N ASP A 259 1.70 8.91 -10.69
CA ASP A 259 2.29 10.11 -10.07
C ASP A 259 1.37 11.37 -10.02
N ASP A 260 0.06 11.19 -10.15
CA ASP A 260 -0.94 12.28 -10.20
C ASP A 260 -2.04 12.17 -9.12
N ASP A 261 -1.90 11.21 -8.20
CA ASP A 261 -2.85 10.84 -7.15
C ASP A 261 -4.24 10.44 -7.66
N GLU A 262 -4.45 10.15 -8.96
CA GLU A 262 -5.79 9.82 -9.46
C GLU A 262 -6.33 8.55 -8.79
N PHE A 263 -5.49 7.54 -8.55
CA PHE A 263 -5.88 6.25 -7.97
C PHE A 263 -5.21 6.00 -6.63
N ALA A 264 -6.02 5.83 -5.58
CA ALA A 264 -5.55 5.47 -4.24
C ALA A 264 -5.44 3.95 -4.01
N THR A 265 -5.81 3.13 -5.00
CA THR A 265 -5.81 1.66 -4.87
C THR A 265 -5.45 0.99 -6.17
N LEU A 266 -4.74 -0.14 -6.09
CA LEU A 266 -4.25 -0.95 -7.20
C LEU A 266 -5.34 -1.20 -8.25
N THR A 267 -5.07 -0.73 -9.47
CA THR A 267 -5.99 -0.79 -10.61
C THR A 267 -5.97 -2.15 -11.29
N SER A 268 -6.87 -2.31 -12.26
CA SER A 268 -6.86 -3.50 -13.13
C SER A 268 -5.59 -3.55 -14.00
N MET A 269 -5.07 -2.40 -14.45
CA MET A 269 -3.83 -2.33 -15.22
C MET A 269 -2.63 -2.78 -14.36
N ASP A 270 -2.54 -2.29 -13.13
CA ASP A 270 -1.48 -2.65 -12.19
C ASP A 270 -1.48 -4.15 -11.88
N ALA A 271 -2.67 -4.74 -11.71
CA ALA A 271 -2.82 -6.17 -11.49
C ALA A 271 -2.30 -7.00 -12.67
N VAL A 272 -2.42 -6.52 -13.92
CA VAL A 272 -1.84 -7.19 -15.09
C VAL A 272 -0.33 -6.98 -15.14
N MET A 273 0.18 -5.78 -14.84
CA MET A 273 1.62 -5.52 -14.75
C MET A 273 2.30 -6.43 -13.72
N LEU A 274 1.68 -6.65 -12.56
CA LEU A 274 2.16 -7.58 -11.54
C LEU A 274 2.16 -9.05 -12.02
N GLN A 275 1.15 -9.46 -12.81
CA GLN A 275 1.13 -10.79 -13.43
C GLN A 275 2.25 -10.98 -14.45
N ILE A 276 2.53 -9.94 -15.25
CA ILE A 276 3.65 -9.93 -16.19
C ILE A 276 4.97 -10.06 -15.43
N LEU A 277 5.20 -9.19 -14.43
CA LEU A 277 6.40 -9.18 -13.59
C LEU A 277 6.73 -10.57 -13.03
N TYR A 278 5.72 -11.26 -12.47
CA TYR A 278 5.89 -12.56 -11.84
C TYR A 278 5.75 -13.75 -12.78
N ASN A 279 5.61 -13.53 -14.09
CA ASN A 279 5.65 -14.62 -15.05
C ASN A 279 7.00 -15.36 -14.96
N PRO A 280 7.02 -16.71 -14.93
CA PRO A 280 8.26 -17.48 -14.79
C PRO A 280 9.28 -17.29 -15.93
N ARG A 281 8.83 -16.81 -17.11
CA ARG A 281 9.74 -16.51 -18.23
C ARG A 281 10.61 -15.29 -17.99
N LEU A 282 10.13 -14.34 -17.18
CA LEU A 282 10.93 -13.17 -16.80
C LEU A 282 11.80 -13.54 -15.61
N LEU A 283 13.11 -13.37 -15.73
CA LEU A 283 14.07 -13.68 -14.67
C LEU A 283 14.70 -12.38 -14.15
N PRO A 284 15.04 -12.30 -12.84
CA PRO A 284 15.80 -11.17 -12.32
C PRO A 284 17.12 -10.99 -13.07
N GLY A 285 17.56 -9.75 -13.23
CA GLY A 285 18.77 -9.39 -13.97
C GLY A 285 18.61 -9.32 -15.49
N MET A 286 17.42 -9.59 -16.04
CA MET A 286 17.17 -9.38 -17.47
C MET A 286 17.20 -7.89 -17.82
N THR A 287 17.88 -7.53 -18.90
CA THR A 287 17.67 -6.22 -19.53
C THR A 287 16.33 -6.18 -20.26
N LEU A 288 15.86 -4.98 -20.62
CA LEU A 288 14.65 -4.83 -21.42
C LEU A 288 14.75 -5.61 -22.74
N ASP A 289 15.87 -5.51 -23.46
CA ASP A 289 16.09 -6.23 -24.71
C ASP A 289 16.01 -7.76 -24.55
N GLN A 290 16.49 -8.29 -23.42
CA GLN A 290 16.43 -9.72 -23.12
C GLN A 290 15.00 -10.17 -22.77
N ALA A 291 14.24 -9.32 -22.10
CA ALA A 291 12.87 -9.60 -21.70
C ALA A 291 11.87 -9.46 -22.86
N GLN A 292 12.15 -8.59 -23.82
CA GLN A 292 11.20 -8.17 -24.86
C GLN A 292 10.52 -9.34 -25.61
N PRO A 293 11.22 -10.41 -26.05
CA PRO A 293 10.57 -11.54 -26.70
C PRO A 293 9.54 -12.23 -25.80
N PHE A 294 9.84 -12.35 -24.51
CA PHE A 294 8.93 -12.96 -23.53
C PHE A 294 7.75 -12.05 -23.21
N LEU A 295 7.93 -10.74 -23.20
CA LEU A 295 6.83 -9.78 -22.97
C LEU A 295 5.74 -9.93 -24.03
N TYR A 296 6.12 -10.10 -25.30
CA TYR A 296 5.15 -10.38 -26.36
C TYR A 296 4.42 -11.71 -26.13
N GLU A 297 5.13 -12.81 -25.85
CA GLU A 297 4.47 -14.11 -25.56
C GLU A 297 3.51 -14.04 -24.37
N ILE A 298 3.92 -13.38 -23.29
CA ILE A 298 3.11 -13.21 -22.08
C ILE A 298 1.86 -12.38 -22.38
N SER A 299 2.01 -11.30 -23.14
CA SER A 299 0.91 -10.43 -23.53
C SER A 299 -0.16 -11.18 -24.33
N GLU A 300 0.26 -12.02 -25.29
CA GLU A 300 -0.66 -12.85 -26.07
C GLU A 300 -1.39 -13.88 -25.21
N LEU A 301 -0.73 -14.44 -24.19
CA LEU A 301 -1.34 -15.38 -23.27
C LEU A 301 -2.37 -14.71 -22.36
N LEU A 302 -2.06 -13.52 -21.83
CA LEU A 302 -2.96 -12.79 -20.94
C LEU A 302 -4.13 -12.13 -21.68
N ASN A 303 -3.96 -11.81 -22.96
CA ASN A 303 -5.01 -11.20 -23.80
C ASN A 303 -6.01 -12.22 -24.37
N LYS A 304 -5.79 -13.52 -24.16
CA LYS A 304 -6.74 -14.56 -24.58
C LYS A 304 -7.97 -14.57 -23.65
N PRO A 305 -9.19 -14.73 -24.19
CA PRO A 305 -10.38 -14.91 -23.37
C PRO A 305 -10.18 -16.13 -22.47
N GLN A 306 -10.36 -15.98 -21.15
CA GLN A 306 -10.37 -17.12 -20.24
C GLN A 306 -11.65 -17.92 -20.51
N SER A 307 -11.50 -19.13 -21.05
CA SER A 307 -12.58 -20.06 -21.36
C SER A 307 -13.22 -20.67 -20.12
#